data_AF-A0A1W9XBC7-F1
#
_entry.id   AF-A0A1W9XBC7-F1
#
_cell.length_a   1.000
_cell.length_b   1.000
_cell.length_c   1.000
_cell.angle_alpha   90.00
_cell.angle_beta   90.00
_cell.angle_gamma   90.00
#
_symmetry.space_group_name_H-M   'P 1'
#
loop_
_entity.id
_entity.type
_entity.pdbx_description
1 polymer ?
#
loop_
_entity_poly.entity_id
_entity_poly.type
_entity_poly.pdbx_seq_one_letter_code
_entity_poly.pdbx_strand_id
1 'polypeptide(L)'
;MIQDMLEGLEPFAFLIGVFLCMLSIWRLERRYARNRYISDEEYLAGMARKRGGSEYDIFHISAKEWCIPAGRIDEDFKEYLVHGDLPYYVKDYIRKNRKKAALK
;
A
#
# COMPACT_ATOMS: atom_id res chain seq x y z
N MET A 1 -16.67 51.01 17.99
CA MET A 1 -15.43 51.05 17.18
C MET A 1 -14.42 49.98 17.59
N ILE A 2 -13.93 49.95 18.84
CA ILE A 2 -13.01 48.88 19.30
C ILE A 2 -13.76 47.53 19.47
N GLN A 3 -15.01 47.59 19.92
CA GLN A 3 -15.86 46.41 20.13
C GLN A 3 -16.28 45.75 18.80
N ASP A 4 -16.59 46.53 17.77
CA ASP A 4 -16.91 46.04 16.42
C ASP A 4 -15.69 45.41 15.71
N MET A 5 -14.49 45.90 16.00
CA MET A 5 -13.24 45.29 15.52
C MET A 5 -12.93 43.95 16.19
N LEU A 6 -13.39 43.74 17.42
CA LEU A 6 -13.16 42.51 18.17
C LEU A 6 -14.06 41.37 17.67
N GLU A 7 -15.33 41.66 17.33
CA GLU A 7 -16.26 40.67 16.75
C GLU A 7 -15.85 40.20 15.35
N GLY A 8 -15.14 41.04 14.59
CA GLY A 8 -14.58 40.66 13.29
C GLY A 8 -13.44 39.63 13.37
N LEU A 9 -12.84 39.40 14.54
CA LEU A 9 -11.70 38.49 14.73
C LEU A 9 -12.12 37.01 14.86
N GLU A 10 -13.31 36.76 15.41
CA GLU A 10 -13.90 35.42 15.59
C GLU A 10 -13.94 34.57 14.31
N PRO A 11 -14.44 35.06 13.16
CA PRO A 11 -14.44 34.28 11.93
C PRO A 11 -13.02 33.98 11.42
N PHE A 12 -12.05 34.88 11.63
CA PHE A 12 -10.67 34.62 11.26
C PHE A 12 -10.02 33.57 12.16
N ALA A 13 -10.29 33.62 13.47
CA ALA A 13 -9.83 32.59 14.40
C ALA A 13 -10.41 31.21 14.06
N PHE A 14 -11.70 31.14 13.69
CA PHE A 14 -12.33 29.91 13.22
C PHE A 14 -11.70 29.40 11.92
N LEU A 15 -11.48 30.27 10.93
CA LEU A 15 -10.83 29.89 9.67
C LEU A 15 -9.39 29.41 9.86
N ILE A 16 -8.63 30.07 10.75
CA ILE A 16 -7.28 29.64 11.12
C ILE A 16 -7.34 28.27 11.80
N GLY A 17 -8.28 28.06 12.71
CA GLY A 17 -8.51 26.77 13.37
C GLY A 17 -8.80 25.64 12.37
N VAL A 18 -9.74 25.87 11.44
CA VAL A 18 -10.07 24.91 10.37
C VAL A 18 -8.86 24.63 9.48
N PHE A 19 -8.10 25.66 9.10
CA PHE A 19 -6.90 25.49 8.28
C PHE A 19 -5.82 24.67 8.99
N LEU A 20 -5.59 24.91 10.27
CA LEU A 20 -4.64 24.13 11.09
C LEU A 20 -5.12 22.68 11.28
N CYS A 21 -6.42 22.46 11.48
CA CYS A 21 -7.02 21.13 11.49
C CYS A 21 -6.83 20.40 10.15
N MET A 22 -7.07 21.08 9.03
CA MET A 22 -6.88 20.50 7.70
C MET A 22 -5.41 20.11 7.46
N LEU A 23 -4.47 21.00 7.81
CA LEU A 23 -3.02 20.74 7.68
C LEU A 23 -2.56 19.57 8.55
N SER A 24 -3.08 19.47 9.77
CA SER A 24 -2.73 18.38 10.69
C SER A 24 -3.28 17.04 10.20
N ILE A 25 -4.53 16.97 9.75
CA ILE A 25 -5.12 15.77 9.11
C ILE A 25 -4.28 15.37 7.89
N TRP A 26 -3.95 16.30 7.00
CA TRP A 26 -3.16 16.00 5.82
C TRP A 26 -1.75 15.47 6.15
N ARG A 27 -1.10 16.02 7.19
CA ARG A 27 0.18 15.49 7.69
C ARG A 27 0.03 14.10 8.29
N LEU A 28 -1.04 13.86 9.04
CA LEU A 28 -1.37 12.57 9.63
C LEU A 28 -1.63 11.54 8.53
N GLU A 29 -2.48 11.84 7.55
CA GLU A 29 -2.73 10.97 6.40
C GLU A 29 -1.45 10.65 5.64
N ARG A 30 -0.58 11.63 5.38
CA ARG A 30 0.73 11.37 4.76
C ARG A 30 1.61 10.46 5.60
N ARG A 31 1.60 10.63 6.93
CA ARG A 31 2.34 9.75 7.84
C ARG A 31 1.74 8.35 7.88
N TYR A 32 0.42 8.22 7.94
CA TYR A 32 -0.30 6.96 7.91
C TYR A 32 -0.09 6.24 6.58
N ALA A 33 -0.19 6.92 5.44
CA ALA A 33 0.08 6.34 4.12
C ALA A 33 1.52 5.83 4.01
N ARG A 34 2.48 6.57 4.56
CA ARG A 34 3.90 6.15 4.59
C ARG A 34 4.15 4.98 5.53
N ASN A 35 3.44 4.92 6.65
CA ASN A 35 3.62 3.90 7.68
C ASN A 35 2.58 2.78 7.62
N ARG A 36 1.75 2.76 6.57
CA ARG A 36 0.74 1.72 6.37
C ARG A 36 1.50 0.43 6.13
N TYR A 37 1.25 -0.56 6.98
CA TYR A 37 1.71 -1.91 6.72
C TYR A 37 1.02 -2.41 5.45
N ILE A 38 1.79 -2.56 4.37
CA ILE A 38 1.32 -3.14 3.11
C ILE A 38 1.43 -4.66 3.28
N SER A 39 0.28 -5.35 3.24
CA SER A 39 0.24 -6.80 3.30
C SER A 39 0.96 -7.43 2.11
N ASP A 40 1.33 -8.70 2.20
CA ASP A 40 2.03 -9.38 1.10
C ASP A 40 1.14 -9.50 -0.14
N GLU A 41 -0.17 -9.65 0.03
CA GLU A 41 -1.14 -9.67 -1.07
C GLU A 41 -1.24 -8.30 -1.75
N GLU A 42 -1.36 -7.21 -0.98
CA GLU A 42 -1.45 -5.85 -1.54
C GLU A 42 -0.14 -5.47 -2.26
N TYR A 43 1.00 -5.94 -1.76
CA TYR A 43 2.29 -5.77 -2.44
C TYR A 43 2.38 -6.60 -3.72
N LEU A 44 1.87 -7.84 -3.72
CA LEU A 44 1.80 -8.70 -4.91
C LEU A 44 0.96 -8.02 -6.01
N ALA A 45 -0.24 -7.58 -5.67
CA ALA A 45 -1.13 -6.84 -6.56
C ALA A 45 -0.46 -5.58 -7.12
N GLY A 46 0.23 -4.83 -6.26
CA GLY A 46 1.02 -3.65 -6.65
C GLY A 46 2.17 -4.00 -7.62
N MET A 47 2.86 -5.11 -7.41
CA MET A 47 3.90 -5.59 -8.33
C MET A 47 3.32 -5.99 -9.68
N ALA A 48 2.20 -6.70 -9.71
CA ALA A 48 1.53 -7.13 -10.94
C ALA A 48 1.16 -5.92 -11.79
N ARG A 49 0.50 -4.93 -11.17
CA ARG A 49 0.15 -3.65 -11.81
C ARG A 49 1.38 -2.91 -12.36
N LYS A 50 2.47 -2.81 -11.59
CA LYS A 50 3.70 -2.13 -12.04
C LYS A 50 4.35 -2.81 -13.25
N ARG A 51 4.17 -4.12 -13.39
CA ARG A 51 4.69 -4.90 -14.52
C ARG A 51 3.71 -4.98 -15.70
N GLY A 52 2.51 -4.42 -15.57
CA GLY A 52 1.46 -4.53 -16.57
C GLY A 52 0.92 -5.95 -16.74
N GLY A 53 1.03 -6.79 -15.70
CA GLY A 53 0.60 -8.18 -15.72
C GLY A 53 -0.39 -8.52 -14.61
N SER A 54 -0.72 -9.79 -14.53
CA SER A 54 -1.57 -10.39 -13.50
C SER A 54 -0.74 -10.88 -12.30
N GLU A 55 -1.39 -11.11 -11.17
CA GLU A 55 -0.75 -11.75 -10.01
C GLU A 55 -0.30 -13.18 -10.36
N TYR A 56 -1.05 -13.87 -11.23
CA TYR A 56 -0.70 -15.19 -11.75
C TYR A 56 0.64 -15.20 -12.52
N ASP A 57 0.96 -14.13 -13.25
CA ASP A 57 2.27 -14.00 -13.90
C ASP A 57 3.40 -13.95 -12.88
N ILE A 58 3.16 -13.33 -11.71
CA ILE A 58 4.14 -13.31 -10.63
C ILE A 58 4.28 -14.68 -9.98
N PHE A 59 3.21 -15.47 -9.87
CA PHE A 59 3.29 -16.87 -9.45
C PHE A 59 4.21 -17.66 -10.38
N HIS A 60 4.04 -17.54 -11.70
CA HIS A 60 4.94 -18.17 -12.67
C HIS A 60 6.38 -17.69 -12.58
N ILE A 61 6.62 -16.39 -12.40
CA ILE A 61 7.97 -15.84 -12.29
C ILE A 61 8.66 -16.31 -11.00
N SER A 62 7.93 -16.32 -9.87
CA SER A 62 8.47 -16.77 -8.59
C SER A 62 8.72 -18.27 -8.56
N ALA A 63 7.85 -19.05 -9.20
CA ALA A 63 8.00 -20.50 -9.36
C ALA A 63 9.27 -20.90 -10.13
N LYS A 64 9.72 -20.09 -11.10
CA LYS A 64 10.95 -20.37 -11.88
C LYS A 64 12.20 -20.45 -10.99
N GLU A 65 12.28 -19.65 -9.93
CA GLU A 65 13.43 -19.67 -9.02
C GLU A 65 13.45 -20.93 -8.14
N TRP A 66 12.29 -21.54 -7.94
CA TRP A 66 12.10 -22.72 -7.08
C TRP A 66 11.84 -24.02 -7.86
N CYS A 67 11.91 -23.97 -9.20
CA CYS A 67 11.63 -25.11 -10.09
C CYS A 67 10.26 -25.78 -9.83
N ILE A 68 9.23 -25.00 -9.51
CA ILE A 68 7.88 -25.53 -9.25
C ILE A 68 7.19 -25.90 -10.58
N PRO A 69 6.57 -27.09 -10.69
CA PRO A 69 5.89 -27.52 -11.91
C PRO A 69 4.60 -26.73 -12.15
N ALA A 70 4.26 -26.49 -13.41
CA ALA A 70 3.12 -25.64 -13.80
C ALA A 70 1.77 -26.07 -13.22
N GLY A 71 1.49 -27.38 -13.15
CA GLY A 71 0.23 -27.88 -12.57
C GLY A 71 0.07 -27.51 -11.08
N ARG A 72 1.18 -27.45 -10.34
CA ARG A 72 1.16 -27.04 -8.93
C ARG A 72 0.95 -25.52 -8.78
N ILE A 73 1.45 -24.73 -9.72
CA ILE A 73 1.24 -23.28 -9.73
C ILE A 73 -0.25 -22.96 -9.86
N ASP A 74 -0.98 -23.71 -10.70
CA ASP A 74 -2.42 -23.51 -10.88
C ASP A 74 -3.22 -23.86 -9.63
N GLU A 75 -2.85 -24.94 -8.94
CA GLU A 75 -3.45 -25.34 -7.67
C GLU A 75 -3.18 -24.30 -6.58
N ASP A 76 -1.92 -23.91 -6.41
CA ASP A 76 -1.49 -22.90 -5.45
C ASP A 76 -2.17 -21.55 -5.71
N PHE A 77 -2.35 -21.16 -6.97
CA PHE A 77 -3.02 -19.92 -7.33
C PHE A 77 -4.53 -19.96 -7.04
N LYS A 78 -5.18 -21.10 -7.27
CA LYS A 78 -6.59 -21.28 -6.89
C LYS A 78 -6.75 -21.23 -5.38
N GLU A 79 -5.87 -21.89 -4.63
CA GLU A 79 -5.88 -21.86 -3.17
C GLU A 79 -5.68 -20.44 -2.65
N TYR A 80 -4.76 -19.68 -3.26
CA TYR A 80 -4.58 -18.25 -3.00
C TYR A 80 -5.87 -17.44 -3.24
N LEU A 81 -6.58 -17.66 -4.35
CA LEU A 81 -7.83 -16.93 -4.63
C LEU A 81 -8.95 -17.25 -3.63
N VAL A 82 -8.98 -18.46 -3.09
CA VAL A 82 -10.02 -18.91 -2.15
C VAL A 82 -9.71 -18.47 -0.71
N HIS A 83 -8.48 -18.66 -0.27
CA HIS A 83 -8.09 -18.48 1.13
C HIS A 83 -7.30 -17.19 1.38
N GLY A 84 -6.79 -16.54 0.32
CA GLY A 84 -5.89 -15.39 0.43
C GLY A 84 -4.47 -15.77 0.82
N ASP A 85 -4.17 -17.06 1.01
CA ASP A 85 -2.89 -17.53 1.51
C ASP A 85 -1.84 -17.64 0.39
N LEU A 86 -0.75 -16.91 0.57
CA LEU A 86 0.37 -16.93 -0.38
C LEU A 86 1.31 -18.12 -0.11
N PRO A 87 1.69 -18.89 -1.15
CA PRO A 87 2.70 -19.95 -1.05
C PRO A 87 4.07 -19.39 -0.66
N TYR A 88 4.89 -20.23 -0.02
CA TYR A 88 6.21 -19.83 0.48
C TYR A 88 7.13 -19.25 -0.60
N TYR A 89 7.15 -19.81 -1.82
CA TYR A 89 8.00 -19.30 -2.90
C TYR A 89 7.56 -17.91 -3.37
N VAL A 90 6.26 -17.62 -3.37
CA VAL A 90 5.72 -16.29 -3.70
C VAL A 90 6.05 -15.29 -2.60
N LYS A 91 5.90 -15.67 -1.32
CA LYS A 91 6.29 -14.85 -0.16
C LYS A 91 7.78 -14.50 -0.19
N ASP A 92 8.65 -15.48 -0.49
CA ASP A 92 10.08 -15.23 -0.59
C ASP A 92 10.42 -14.29 -1.76
N TYR A 93 9.73 -14.46 -2.90
CA TYR A 93 9.87 -13.57 -4.05
C TYR A 93 9.47 -12.12 -3.72
N ILE A 94 8.33 -11.92 -3.05
CA ILE A 94 7.87 -10.61 -2.55
C ILE A 94 8.92 -9.99 -1.64
N ARG A 95 9.42 -10.76 -0.67
CA ARG A 95 10.43 -10.30 0.29
C ARG A 95 11.72 -9.84 -0.39
N LYS A 96 12.20 -10.59 -1.39
CA LYS A 96 13.37 -10.21 -2.20
C LYS A 96 13.15 -8.92 -2.98
N ASN A 97 11.97 -8.74 -3.58
CA ASN A 97 11.63 -7.54 -4.33
C ASN A 97 11.46 -6.31 -3.42
N ARG A 98 10.88 -6.46 -2.22
CA ARG A 98 10.82 -5.39 -1.21
C ARG A 98 12.21 -4.88 -0.85
N LYS A 99 13.16 -5.79 -0.60
CA LYS A 99 14.56 -5.42 -0.31
C LYS A 99 15.21 -4.67 -1.46
N LYS A 100 15.02 -5.12 -2.70
CA LYS A 100 15.56 -4.44 -3.89
C LYS A 100 14.98 -3.04 -4.07
N ALA A 101 13.69 -2.86 -3.82
CA ALA A 101 13.03 -1.56 -3.91
C ALA A 101 13.49 -0.58 -2.82
N ALA A 102 13.89 -1.08 -1.63
CA ALA A 102 14.40 -0.25 -0.55
C ALA A 102 15.87 0.19 -0.74
N LEU A 103 16.62 -0.47 -1.62
CA LEU A 103 18.02 -0.18 -1.94
C LEU A 103 18.20 0.81 -3.10
N LYS A 104 17.11 1.22 -3.75
CA LYS A 104 17.09 2.08 -4.93
C LYS A 104 16.57 3.46 -4.56
#